data_AF-A0A674IPP8-F1
#
_entry.id   AF-A0A674IPP8-F1
#
_cell.length_a   1.000
_cell.length_b   1.000
_cell.length_c   1.000
_cell.angle_alpha   90.00
_cell.angle_beta   90.00
_cell.angle_gamma   90.00
#
_symmetry.space_group_name_H-M   'P 1'
#
loop_
_entity.id
_entity.type
_entity.pdbx_description
1 polymer ?
#
loop_
_entity_poly.entity_id
_entity_poly.type
_entity_poly.pdbx_seq_one_letter_code
_entity_poly.pdbx_strand_id
1 'polypeptide(L)'
;MRGVFALENLVNYRYIFELPNAVQLNAGERALLALSSDKIFPGQWYGSDCQPKASPTVHLFPPSSEEISTKSKATLVCLLDSFYPGAAQVTWKADGKQISTGVETTKPSKQSDNKYMASSYLSLAASDWNTHETYTCQVTHDGNSIEKSLQRSQCS
;
A
#
# COMPACT_ATOMS: atom_id res chain seq x y z
N MET A 1 -17.48 -46.20 7.42
CA MET A 1 -18.20 -46.90 6.33
C MET A 1 -18.14 -46.04 5.09
N ARG A 2 -17.92 -46.66 3.93
CA ARG A 2 -17.83 -46.00 2.62
C ARG A 2 -19.17 -45.34 2.26
N GLY A 3 -19.09 -44.20 1.58
CA GLY A 3 -20.20 -43.62 0.81
C GLY A 3 -19.62 -42.73 -0.28
N VAL A 4 -19.80 -43.11 -1.53
CA VAL A 4 -19.45 -42.35 -2.74
C VAL A 4 -20.77 -41.99 -3.40
N PHE A 5 -21.04 -40.72 -3.72
CA PHE A 5 -22.02 -40.36 -4.75
C PHE A 5 -21.61 -39.10 -5.54
N ALA A 6 -21.59 -39.33 -6.86
CA ALA A 6 -21.61 -38.49 -8.08
C ALA A 6 -21.20 -37.01 -8.07
N LEU A 7 -20.21 -36.72 -8.94
CA LEU A 7 -19.99 -35.45 -9.62
C LEU A 7 -20.99 -35.33 -10.78
N GLU A 8 -21.83 -34.30 -10.77
CA GLU A 8 -22.44 -33.77 -12.00
C GLU A 8 -22.45 -32.23 -11.98
N ASN A 9 -21.84 -31.68 -13.03
CA ASN A 9 -21.96 -30.33 -13.57
C ASN A 9 -21.21 -29.16 -12.89
N LEU A 10 -20.31 -28.61 -13.72
CA LEU A 10 -19.49 -27.42 -13.55
C LEU A 10 -20.39 -26.18 -13.34
N VAL A 11 -19.80 -25.11 -12.78
CA VAL A 11 -20.39 -23.77 -12.55
C VAL A 11 -21.16 -23.54 -11.24
N ASN A 12 -20.60 -23.93 -10.09
CA ASN A 12 -20.71 -23.12 -8.85
C ASN A 12 -19.82 -23.70 -7.74
N TYR A 13 -18.75 -23.02 -7.34
CA TYR A 13 -18.00 -23.42 -6.16
C TYR A 13 -18.76 -22.98 -4.90
N ARG A 14 -19.65 -23.83 -4.40
CA ARG A 14 -20.14 -23.77 -3.02
C ARG A 14 -19.34 -24.77 -2.17
N TYR A 15 -18.51 -24.27 -1.27
CA TYR A 15 -17.87 -25.09 -0.25
C TYR A 15 -18.91 -25.44 0.82
N ILE A 16 -19.32 -26.71 0.89
CA ILE A 16 -20.16 -27.25 1.97
C ILE A 16 -19.23 -27.85 3.01
N PHE A 17 -19.18 -27.25 4.20
CA PHE A 17 -18.47 -27.78 5.36
C PHE A 17 -19.47 -28.56 6.22
N GLU A 18 -19.34 -29.88 6.27
CA GLU A 18 -20.04 -30.73 7.25
C GLU A 18 -19.38 -30.52 8.63
N LEU A 19 -20.07 -29.84 9.54
CA LEU A 19 -19.59 -29.67 10.92
C LEU A 19 -19.88 -30.95 11.71
N PRO A 20 -18.87 -31.58 12.35
CA PRO A 20 -19.06 -32.87 13.04
C PRO A 20 -19.91 -32.78 14.32
N ASN A 21 -20.21 -31.57 14.80
CA ASN A 21 -20.96 -31.35 16.04
C ASN A 21 -22.16 -30.44 15.77
N ALA A 22 -23.33 -31.03 15.59
CA ALA A 22 -24.59 -30.28 15.57
C ALA A 22 -24.91 -29.78 16.99
N VAL A 23 -24.89 -28.46 17.20
CA VAL A 23 -25.45 -27.83 18.40
C VAL A 23 -26.96 -27.72 18.18
N GLN A 24 -27.77 -28.38 19.01
CA GLN A 24 -29.21 -28.14 18.99
C GLN A 24 -29.52 -26.77 19.59
N LEU A 25 -30.24 -25.93 18.85
CA LEU A 25 -30.71 -24.62 19.29
C LEU A 25 -32.18 -24.71 19.70
N ASN A 26 -32.55 -24.03 20.78
CA ASN A 26 -33.94 -23.94 21.22
C ASN A 26 -34.70 -22.89 20.39
N ALA A 27 -36.04 -22.98 20.40
CA ALA A 27 -36.90 -22.05 19.69
C ALA A 27 -36.70 -20.60 20.20
N GLY A 28 -36.11 -19.75 19.35
CA GLY A 28 -35.82 -18.34 19.65
C GLY A 28 -34.33 -17.98 19.73
N GLU A 29 -33.43 -18.96 19.72
CA GLU A 29 -31.98 -18.72 19.74
C GLU A 29 -31.40 -18.52 18.33
N ARG A 30 -30.52 -17.51 18.16
CA ARG A 30 -29.77 -17.28 16.92
C ARG A 30 -28.31 -17.65 17.16
N ALA A 31 -27.80 -18.66 16.47
CA ALA A 31 -26.36 -18.92 16.42
C ALA A 31 -25.71 -18.10 15.28
N LEU A 32 -24.62 -17.40 15.59
CA LEU A 32 -23.74 -16.83 14.58
C LEU A 32 -22.69 -17.90 14.23
N LEU A 33 -22.84 -18.53 13.06
CA LEU A 33 -21.80 -19.42 12.54
C LEU A 33 -20.67 -18.56 11.97
N ALA A 34 -19.58 -18.42 12.74
CA ALA A 34 -18.33 -17.92 12.20
C ALA A 34 -17.68 -19.04 11.38
N LEU A 35 -17.62 -18.91 10.06
CA LEU A 35 -16.79 -19.76 9.21
C LEU A 35 -15.33 -19.32 9.41
N SER A 36 -14.73 -19.76 10.51
CA SER A 36 -13.30 -19.62 10.74
C SER A 36 -12.58 -20.64 9.86
N SER A 37 -11.75 -20.14 8.94
CA SER A 37 -10.75 -20.94 8.24
C SER A 37 -9.44 -20.98 9.03
N ASP A 38 -9.50 -21.20 10.34
CA ASP A 38 -8.31 -21.33 11.18
C ASP A 38 -7.65 -22.70 10.95
N LYS A 39 -6.85 -22.79 9.89
CA LYS A 39 -5.68 -23.68 9.91
C LYS A 39 -4.69 -23.09 10.91
N ILE A 40 -4.67 -23.69 12.09
CA ILE A 40 -3.75 -23.39 13.18
C ILE A 40 -2.31 -23.67 12.72
N PHE A 41 -1.60 -22.63 12.28
CA PHE A 41 -0.14 -22.61 12.29
C PHE A 41 0.29 -21.90 13.59
N PRO A 42 1.21 -22.48 14.39
CA PRO A 42 1.66 -21.85 15.61
C PRO A 42 2.56 -20.67 15.23
N GLY A 43 2.07 -19.43 15.36
CA GLY A 43 2.95 -18.27 15.39
C GLY A 43 2.49 -16.95 14.76
N GLN A 44 1.30 -16.84 14.15
CA GLN A 44 0.91 -15.53 13.62
C GLN A 44 -0.61 -15.32 13.64
N TRP A 45 -1.08 -14.55 14.62
CA TRP A 45 -2.43 -14.01 14.64
C TRP A 45 -2.51 -12.93 13.55
N TYR A 46 -2.93 -13.28 12.34
CA TYR A 46 -3.34 -12.29 11.34
C TYR A 46 -4.71 -11.75 11.75
N GLY A 47 -4.72 -10.85 12.73
CA GLY A 47 -5.86 -9.98 12.96
C GLY A 47 -6.09 -9.20 11.68
N SER A 48 -7.14 -9.54 10.95
CA SER A 48 -7.70 -8.70 9.90
C SER A 48 -8.14 -7.42 10.60
N ASP A 49 -7.30 -6.41 10.58
CA ASP A 49 -7.58 -5.14 11.22
C ASP A 49 -8.75 -4.48 10.46
N CYS A 50 -9.87 -4.29 11.14
CA CYS A 50 -11.17 -3.86 10.58
C CYS A 50 -11.19 -2.39 10.16
N GLN A 51 -10.03 -1.72 10.15
CA GLN A 51 -9.93 -0.33 9.71
C GLN A 51 -10.23 -0.22 8.20
N PRO A 52 -11.06 0.74 7.78
CA PRO A 52 -11.27 1.02 6.37
C PRO A 52 -9.95 1.31 5.65
N LYS A 53 -9.79 0.73 4.46
CA LYS A 53 -8.68 1.05 3.57
C LYS A 53 -8.70 2.54 3.24
N ALA A 54 -7.54 3.16 3.28
CA ALA A 54 -7.35 4.57 2.98
C ALA A 54 -6.17 4.73 2.03
N SER A 55 -6.42 5.34 0.88
CA SER A 55 -5.37 5.66 -0.09
C SER A 55 -4.50 6.82 0.41
N PRO A 56 -3.19 6.82 0.11
CA PRO A 56 -2.30 7.88 0.54
C PRO A 56 -2.62 9.21 -0.13
N THR A 57 -2.58 10.27 0.66
CA THR A 57 -2.44 11.63 0.14
C THR A 57 -0.97 11.84 -0.18
N VAL A 58 -0.68 12.11 -1.45
CA VAL A 58 0.70 12.28 -1.93
C VAL A 58 0.98 13.76 -2.18
N HIS A 59 2.04 14.27 -1.54
CA HIS A 59 2.57 15.61 -1.75
C HIS A 59 3.98 15.51 -2.31
N LEU A 60 4.26 16.27 -3.37
CA LEU A 60 5.58 16.32 -4.00
C LEU A 60 6.13 17.74 -3.91
N PHE A 61 7.33 17.87 -3.36
CA PHE A 61 8.01 19.15 -3.15
C PHE A 61 9.27 19.24 -4.03
N PRO A 62 9.51 20.38 -4.68
CA PRO A 62 10.74 20.62 -5.42
C PRO A 62 11.94 20.82 -4.47
N PRO A 63 13.17 20.74 -5.00
CA PRO A 63 14.35 21.18 -4.27
C PRO A 63 14.29 22.68 -3.96
N SER A 64 14.97 23.13 -2.90
CA SER A 64 15.04 24.56 -2.61
C SER A 64 16.06 25.26 -3.53
N SER A 65 15.77 26.50 -3.90
CA SER A 65 16.67 27.31 -4.74
C SER A 65 18.03 27.54 -4.08
N GLU A 66 18.07 27.64 -2.75
CA GLU A 66 19.31 27.74 -1.97
C GLU A 66 20.13 26.45 -2.07
N GLU A 67 19.52 25.26 -2.01
CA GLU A 67 20.24 23.99 -2.12
C GLU A 67 20.94 23.87 -3.48
N ILE A 68 20.22 24.22 -4.54
CA ILE A 68 20.73 24.18 -5.91
C ILE A 68 21.89 25.16 -6.08
N SER A 69 21.70 26.42 -5.67
CA SER A 69 22.68 27.48 -5.89
C SER A 69 23.92 27.38 -4.99
N THR A 70 23.76 26.98 -3.74
CA THR A 70 24.87 26.98 -2.76
C THR A 70 25.58 25.64 -2.65
N LYS A 71 24.85 24.52 -2.79
CA LYS A 71 25.40 23.17 -2.58
C LYS A 71 25.55 22.38 -3.88
N SER A 72 25.08 22.90 -5.02
CA SER A 72 25.04 22.18 -6.30
C SER A 72 24.35 20.81 -6.20
N LYS A 73 23.34 20.72 -5.33
CA LYS A 73 22.53 19.52 -5.08
C LYS A 73 21.05 19.85 -5.22
N ALA A 74 20.26 18.84 -5.49
CA ALA A 74 18.81 18.96 -5.61
C ALA A 74 18.16 17.76 -4.92
N THR A 75 17.38 18.01 -3.87
CA THR A 75 16.63 16.97 -3.16
C THR A 75 15.13 17.18 -3.34
N LEU A 76 14.47 16.26 -4.04
CA LEU A 76 13.01 16.20 -4.08
C LEU A 76 12.46 15.43 -2.89
N VAL A 77 11.28 15.82 -2.42
CA VAL A 77 10.60 15.15 -1.30
C VAL A 77 9.21 14.73 -1.72
N CYS A 78 8.90 13.44 -1.59
CA CYS A 78 7.57 12.88 -1.75
C CYS A 78 7.04 12.42 -0.38
N LEU A 79 6.03 13.11 0.13
CA LEU A 79 5.36 12.78 1.38
C LEU A 79 4.11 11.97 1.08
N LEU A 80 4.00 10.80 1.71
CA LEU A 80 2.84 9.92 1.69
C LEU A 80 2.16 10.03 3.06
N ASP A 81 0.96 10.57 3.09
CA ASP A 81 0.22 10.79 4.33
C ASP A 81 -1.10 10.02 4.37
N SER A 82 -1.57 9.74 5.59
CA SER A 82 -2.93 9.26 5.86
C SER A 82 -3.34 7.96 5.13
N PHE A 83 -2.45 6.97 4.98
CA PHE A 83 -2.77 5.70 4.29
C PHE A 83 -2.92 4.48 5.19
N TYR A 84 -3.71 3.50 4.73
CA TYR A 84 -3.91 2.23 5.41
C TYR A 84 -4.36 1.14 4.43
N PRO A 85 -3.79 -0.09 4.46
CA PRO A 85 -2.80 -0.63 5.40
C PRO A 85 -1.40 -0.01 5.21
N GLY A 86 -0.49 -0.23 6.16
CA GLY A 86 0.82 0.45 6.17
C GLY A 86 1.82 0.02 5.10
N ALA A 87 1.47 -0.86 4.17
CA ALA A 87 2.35 -1.28 3.08
C ALA A 87 2.19 -0.35 1.86
N ALA A 88 3.24 0.40 1.53
CA ALA A 88 3.31 1.25 0.34
C ALA A 88 4.68 1.14 -0.32
N GLN A 89 4.73 1.27 -1.64
CA GLN A 89 5.97 1.32 -2.43
C GLN A 89 6.06 2.63 -3.20
N VAL A 90 7.24 3.22 -3.26
CA VAL A 90 7.49 4.47 -3.98
C VAL A 90 8.43 4.20 -5.15
N THR A 91 8.11 4.75 -6.32
CA THR A 91 8.92 4.72 -7.52
C THR A 91 9.08 6.14 -8.06
N TRP A 92 10.31 6.54 -8.32
CA TRP A 92 10.61 7.84 -8.90
C TRP A 92 10.78 7.72 -10.41
N LYS A 93 10.36 8.76 -11.14
CA LYS A 93 10.60 8.89 -12.59
C LYS A 93 11.07 10.30 -12.93
N ALA A 94 11.99 10.43 -13.87
CA ALA A 94 12.27 11.68 -14.58
C ALA A 94 11.92 11.53 -16.06
N ASP A 95 11.16 12.47 -16.59
CA ASP A 95 10.61 12.46 -17.96
C ASP A 95 9.99 11.10 -18.35
N GLY A 96 9.30 10.48 -17.39
CA GLY A 96 8.64 9.17 -17.55
C GLY A 96 9.55 7.95 -17.39
N LYS A 97 10.88 8.13 -17.29
CA LYS A 97 11.84 7.03 -17.07
C LYS A 97 12.10 6.83 -15.59
N GLN A 98 12.08 5.57 -15.14
CA GLN A 98 12.30 5.22 -13.75
C GLN A 98 13.73 5.56 -13.29
N ILE A 99 13.83 6.12 -12.07
CA ILE A 99 15.08 6.41 -11.36
C ILE A 99 15.09 5.62 -10.05
N SER A 100 16.20 4.94 -9.77
CA SER A 100 16.44 4.23 -8.51
C SER A 100 17.66 4.76 -7.74
N THR A 101 18.57 5.47 -8.40
CA THR A 101 19.77 6.03 -7.78
C THR A 101 19.43 7.25 -6.92
N GLY A 102 20.01 7.35 -5.73
CA GLY A 102 19.77 8.48 -4.82
C GLY A 102 18.39 8.49 -4.18
N VAL A 103 17.64 7.39 -4.28
CA VAL A 103 16.31 7.24 -3.67
C VAL A 103 16.45 6.67 -2.26
N GLU A 104 15.92 7.40 -1.28
CA GLU A 104 15.81 6.94 0.10
C GLU A 104 14.35 7.00 0.54
N THR A 105 13.79 5.89 1.01
CA THR A 105 12.38 5.83 1.46
C THR A 105 12.31 5.35 2.89
N THR A 106 11.62 6.11 3.74
CA THR A 106 11.44 5.78 5.14
C THR A 106 10.46 4.63 5.30
N LYS A 107 10.61 3.86 6.38
CA LYS A 107 9.61 2.86 6.75
C LYS A 107 8.32 3.57 7.16
N PRO A 108 7.14 3.09 6.73
CA PRO A 108 5.87 3.62 7.16
C PRO A 108 5.75 3.65 8.69
N SER A 109 5.41 4.82 9.21
CA SER A 109 5.24 5.09 10.64
C SER A 109 3.76 5.30 10.94
N LYS A 110 3.26 4.60 11.96
CA LYS A 110 1.86 4.72 12.38
C LYS A 110 1.67 6.06 13.11
N GLN A 111 0.65 6.80 12.70
CA GLN A 111 0.24 8.10 13.24
C GLN A 111 -0.82 7.94 14.34
N SER A 112 -1.15 9.02 15.03
CA SER A 112 -2.13 9.04 16.13
C SER A 112 -3.56 8.73 15.67
N ASP A 113 -3.88 8.96 14.40
CA ASP A 113 -5.17 8.63 13.77
C ASP A 113 -5.27 7.16 13.30
N ASN A 114 -4.31 6.32 13.70
CA ASN A 114 -4.15 4.92 13.29
C ASN A 114 -3.87 4.68 11.79
N LYS A 115 -3.54 5.73 11.03
CA LYS A 115 -3.05 5.59 9.66
C LYS A 115 -1.53 5.63 9.62
N TYR A 116 -0.96 5.48 8.44
CA TYR A 116 0.48 5.49 8.22
C TYR A 116 0.91 6.72 7.46
N MET A 117 2.15 7.15 7.74
CA MET A 117 2.87 8.17 7.00
C MET A 117 4.25 7.63 6.63
N ALA A 118 4.71 7.97 5.42
CA ALA A 118 6.04 7.67 4.93
C ALA A 118 6.55 8.84 4.08
N SER A 119 7.86 8.90 3.90
CA SER A 119 8.51 9.90 3.06
C SER A 119 9.54 9.23 2.16
N SER A 120 9.64 9.72 0.93
CA SER A 120 10.68 9.31 -0.02
C SER A 120 11.43 10.55 -0.49
N TYR A 121 12.74 10.41 -0.61
CA TYR A 121 13.67 11.46 -0.99
C TYR A 121 14.39 11.02 -2.25
N LEU A 122 14.53 11.93 -3.21
CA LEU A 122 15.35 11.73 -4.40
C LEU A 122 16.43 12.79 -4.43
N SER A 123 17.67 12.38 -4.17
CA SER A 123 18.84 13.27 -4.21
C SER A 123 19.58 13.16 -5.54
N LEU A 124 19.74 14.31 -6.19
CA LEU A 124 20.38 14.47 -7.50
C LEU A 124 21.48 15.54 -7.43
N ALA A 125 22.39 15.50 -8.39
CA ALA A 125 23.23 16.66 -8.68
C ALA A 125 22.37 17.79 -9.29
N ALA A 126 22.73 19.05 -9.04
CA ALA A 126 22.03 20.18 -9.66
C ALA A 126 22.09 20.15 -11.20
N SER A 127 23.11 19.54 -11.80
CA SER A 127 23.19 19.31 -13.24
C SER A 127 22.04 18.41 -13.71
N ASP A 128 21.83 17.28 -13.05
CA ASP A 128 20.84 16.27 -13.44
C ASP A 128 19.42 16.77 -13.18
N TRP A 129 19.23 17.54 -12.10
CA TRP A 129 18.00 18.27 -11.86
C TRP A 129 17.60 19.10 -13.08
N ASN A 130 18.56 19.85 -13.63
CA ASN A 130 18.34 20.76 -14.75
C ASN A 130 18.24 20.07 -16.13
N THR A 131 18.61 18.80 -16.26
CA THR A 131 18.48 18.07 -17.54
C THR A 131 17.07 17.60 -17.84
N HIS A 132 16.25 17.42 -16.81
CA HIS A 132 14.89 16.89 -16.93
C HIS A 132 13.86 17.98 -16.63
N GLU A 133 12.70 17.87 -17.28
CA GLU A 133 11.63 18.85 -17.11
C GLU A 133 10.56 18.37 -16.14
N THR A 134 10.27 17.07 -16.12
CA THR A 134 9.22 16.49 -15.28
C THR A 134 9.78 15.44 -14.34
N TYR A 135 9.47 15.58 -13.05
CA TYR A 135 9.75 14.59 -12.02
C TYR A 135 8.45 14.04 -11.45
N THR A 136 8.37 12.73 -11.29
CA THR A 136 7.16 12.06 -10.82
C THR A 136 7.47 11.12 -9.65
N CYS A 137 6.70 11.26 -8.57
CA CYS A 137 6.61 10.28 -7.51
C CYS A 137 5.37 9.41 -7.74
N GLN A 138 5.59 8.13 -8.03
CA GLN A 138 4.54 7.12 -8.13
C GLN A 138 4.49 6.30 -6.84
N VAL A 139 3.33 6.28 -6.20
CA VAL A 139 3.06 5.54 -4.97
C VAL A 139 2.13 4.39 -5.29
N THR A 140 2.54 3.17 -4.98
CA THR A 140 1.70 1.98 -5.08
C THR A 140 1.25 1.54 -3.69
N HIS A 141 -0.05 1.51 -3.47
CA HIS A 141 -0.68 1.19 -2.20
C HIS A 141 -1.93 0.33 -2.44
N ASP A 142 -1.98 -0.84 -1.79
CA ASP A 142 -3.10 -1.80 -1.90
C ASP A 142 -3.51 -2.10 -3.37
N GLY A 143 -2.53 -2.29 -4.25
CA GLY A 143 -2.74 -2.58 -5.67
C GLY A 143 -3.12 -1.36 -6.54
N ASN A 144 -3.31 -0.18 -5.95
CA ASN A 144 -3.58 1.06 -6.66
C ASN A 144 -2.31 1.89 -6.81
N SER A 145 -2.18 2.62 -7.92
CA SER A 145 -1.07 3.55 -8.15
C SER A 145 -1.55 5.00 -8.19
N ILE A 146 -0.87 5.87 -7.46
CA ILE A 146 -1.12 7.30 -7.38
C ILE A 146 0.17 8.01 -7.83
N GLU A 147 0.05 8.88 -8.84
CA GLU A 147 1.19 9.63 -9.35
C GLU A 147 1.03 11.12 -9.02
N LYS A 148 2.13 11.73 -8.59
CA LYS A 148 2.27 13.19 -8.50
C LYS A 148 3.48 13.60 -9.29
N SER A 149 3.27 14.56 -10.19
CA SER A 149 4.31 15.10 -11.06
C SER A 149 4.53 16.57 -10.75
N LEU A 150 5.78 16.98 -10.92
CA LEU A 150 6.24 18.34 -10.75
C LEU A 150 7.03 18.73 -12.01
N GLN A 151 6.78 19.93 -12.51
CA GLN A 151 7.54 20.50 -13.61
C GLN A 151 8.57 21.48 -13.07
N ARG A 152 9.83 21.28 -13.43
CA ARG A 152 10.96 22.10 -12.97
C ARG A 152 10.73 23.58 -13.29
N SER A 153 10.24 23.90 -14.48
CA SER A 153 9.94 25.27 -14.90
C SER A 153 8.86 25.99 -14.09
N GLN A 154 8.03 25.25 -13.33
CA GLN A 154 6.99 25.83 -12.47
C GLN A 154 7.48 26.07 -11.03
N CYS A 155 8.74 25.75 -10.74
CA CYS A 155 9.35 25.83 -9.42
C CYS A 155 10.47 26.86 -9.33
N SER A 156 10.64 27.68 -10.38
CA SER A 156 11.66 28.73 -10.50
C SER A 156 11.20 30.09 -10.01
#